data_AF-A0A815L1G1-F1
#
_entry.id   AF-A0A815L1G1-F1
#
_cell.length_a   1.000
_cell.length_b   1.000
_cell.length_c   1.000
_cell.angle_alpha   90.00
_cell.angle_beta   90.00
_cell.angle_gamma   90.00
#
_symmetry.space_group_name_H-M   'P 1'
#
loop_
_entity.id
_entity.type
_entity.pdbx_description
1 polymer ?
#
loop_
_entity_poly.entity_id
_entity_poly.type
_entity_poly.pdbx_seq_one_letter_code
_entity_poly.pdbx_strand_id
1 'polypeptide(L)'
;MIRDIAPRLNYPKATLIHSTFFQHFKINKHAFNGGKETIEEYHAKGGDCEVDVSFQYLRSLMDDAQRLEQIRQDYSLRKLLTDELKKILIEFLQELVGQHQEQRKEVTLDVVRQFMTRRQLHFH
;
A
#
# COMPACT_ATOMS: atom_id res chain seq x y z
N MET A 1 11.14 -9.81 23.79
CA MET A 1 10.92 -11.23 24.09
C MET A 1 11.83 -12.17 23.28
N ILE A 2 11.62 -12.41 21.97
CA ILE A 2 12.43 -13.39 21.20
C ILE A 2 13.93 -13.01 21.17
N ARG A 3 14.25 -11.72 20.99
CA ARG A 3 15.64 -11.22 20.96
C ARG A 3 16.36 -11.28 22.31
N ASP A 4 15.63 -11.39 23.43
CA ASP A 4 16.18 -11.51 24.77
C ASP A 4 16.50 -12.97 25.13
N ILE A 5 15.77 -13.91 24.50
CA ILE A 5 15.90 -15.35 24.71
C ILE A 5 17.00 -15.94 23.81
N ALA A 6 17.13 -15.49 22.55
CA ALA A 6 18.05 -16.09 21.58
C ALA A 6 19.51 -16.23 22.09
N PRO A 7 20.13 -15.23 22.75
CA PRO A 7 21.49 -15.38 23.28
C PRO A 7 21.60 -16.39 24.42
N ARG A 8 20.53 -16.57 25.22
CA ARG A 8 20.48 -17.56 26.31
C ARG A 8 20.50 -19.00 25.80
N LEU A 9 20.13 -19.19 24.52
CA LEU A 9 20.12 -20.46 23.82
C LEU A 9 21.27 -20.58 22.79
N ASN A 10 22.24 -19.65 22.81
CA ASN A 10 23.35 -19.60 21.85
C ASN A 10 22.91 -19.45 20.36
N TYR A 11 21.79 -18.78 20.11
CA TYR A 11 21.32 -18.44 18.77
C TYR A 11 21.54 -16.95 18.45
N PRO A 12 21.74 -16.59 17.17
CA PRO A 12 21.80 -15.19 16.75
C PRO A 12 20.45 -14.50 16.97
N LYS A 13 20.48 -13.20 17.25
CA LYS A 13 19.26 -12.39 17.38
C LYS A 13 18.62 -12.19 16.01
N ALA A 14 17.31 -12.41 15.91
CA ALA A 14 16.55 -12.14 14.70
C ALA A 14 16.57 -10.64 14.34
N THR A 15 16.95 -10.30 13.11
CA THR A 15 16.84 -8.95 12.55
C THR A 15 15.37 -8.62 12.28
N LEU A 16 14.95 -7.38 12.53
CA LEU A 16 13.57 -6.93 12.36
C LEU A 16 13.52 -5.83 11.30
N ILE A 17 12.52 -5.90 10.43
CA ILE A 17 12.12 -4.83 9.51
C ILE A 17 10.73 -4.40 9.93
N HIS A 18 10.58 -3.14 10.33
CA HIS A 18 9.31 -2.58 10.78
C HIS A 18 8.64 -1.85 9.62
N SER A 19 7.41 -2.22 9.29
CA SER A 19 6.56 -1.47 8.36
C SER A 19 5.65 -0.51 9.12
N THR A 20 5.21 0.55 8.44
CA THR A 20 4.12 1.41 8.93
C THR A 20 2.79 0.66 8.85
N PHE A 21 1.80 1.13 9.62
CA PHE A 21 0.46 0.57 9.61
C PHE A 21 -0.29 0.98 8.34
N PHE A 22 -1.02 0.03 7.75
CA PHE A 22 -1.93 0.30 6.65
C PHE A 22 -3.33 0.59 7.21
N GLN A 23 -3.91 1.74 6.89
CA GLN A 23 -5.23 2.11 7.39
C GLN A 23 -6.31 1.30 6.67
N HIS A 24 -7.35 0.82 7.39
CA HIS A 24 -8.42 0.02 6.79
C HIS A 24 -9.47 0.92 6.15
N PHE A 25 -9.77 0.73 4.86
CA PHE A 25 -10.62 1.69 4.17
C PHE A 25 -11.46 1.13 2.98
N LYS A 26 -12.71 1.60 2.85
CA LYS A 26 -13.61 1.39 1.69
C LYS A 26 -13.82 2.70 0.93
N ILE A 27 -13.22 2.78 -0.26
CA ILE A 27 -12.90 4.02 -1.01
C ILE A 27 -14.06 5.01 -1.16
N ASN A 28 -15.28 4.53 -1.41
CA ASN A 28 -16.37 5.41 -1.80
C ASN A 28 -17.18 6.02 -0.65
N LYS A 29 -17.09 5.50 0.59
CA LYS A 29 -18.03 5.90 1.67
C LYS A 29 -17.38 6.44 2.94
N HIS A 30 -16.12 6.12 3.22
CA HIS A 30 -15.50 6.47 4.52
C HIS A 30 -14.16 7.20 4.37
N ALA A 31 -13.87 7.79 3.19
CA ALA A 31 -12.54 8.33 2.95
C ALA A 31 -12.40 9.55 3.82
N PHE A 32 -11.53 9.46 4.82
CA PHE A 32 -11.05 10.66 5.48
C PHE A 32 -10.26 11.41 4.42
N ASN A 33 -10.91 12.39 3.82
CA ASN A 33 -10.30 13.21 2.79
C ASN A 33 -9.30 14.13 3.49
N GLY A 34 -8.08 14.23 2.97
CA GLY A 34 -7.20 15.35 3.29
C GLY A 34 -7.67 16.67 2.69
N GLY A 35 -8.76 16.62 1.91
CA GLY A 35 -9.49 17.77 1.39
C GLY A 35 -10.32 18.44 2.48
N LYS A 36 -10.34 19.76 2.43
CA LYS A 36 -11.04 20.61 3.39
C LYS A 36 -12.56 20.51 3.19
N GLU A 37 -13.33 20.86 4.23
CA GLU A 37 -14.79 20.64 4.27
C GLU A 37 -15.54 21.30 3.10
N THR A 38 -14.96 22.31 2.44
CA THR A 38 -15.54 22.98 1.26
C THR A 38 -14.59 22.99 0.05
N ILE A 39 -15.18 22.98 -1.15
CA ILE A 39 -14.48 23.13 -2.44
C ILE A 39 -13.69 24.44 -2.48
N GLU A 40 -14.24 25.51 -1.91
CA GLU A 40 -13.60 26.82 -1.81
C GLU A 40 -12.32 26.78 -0.98
N GLU A 41 -12.35 26.06 0.14
CA GLU A 41 -11.19 25.88 1.00
C GLU A 41 -10.10 25.02 0.35
N TYR A 42 -10.51 24.02 -0.43
CA TYR A 42 -9.62 23.22 -1.26
C TYR A 42 -8.96 24.08 -2.36
N HIS A 43 -9.72 24.90 -3.08
CA HIS A 43 -9.16 25.85 -4.05
C HIS A 43 -8.24 26.90 -3.41
N ALA A 44 -8.44 27.23 -2.14
CA ALA A 44 -7.59 28.18 -1.42
C ALA A 44 -6.27 27.58 -0.92
N LYS A 45 -6.24 26.32 -0.46
CA LYS A 45 -5.05 25.73 0.19
C LYS A 45 -4.49 24.46 -0.48
N GLY A 46 -5.21 23.81 -1.40
CA GLY A 46 -4.82 22.53 -1.99
C GLY A 46 -5.16 21.32 -1.10
N GLY A 47 -4.88 20.12 -1.59
CA GLY A 47 -5.04 18.87 -0.84
C GLY A 47 -3.78 18.52 -0.05
N ASP A 48 -3.95 17.98 1.16
CA ASP A 48 -2.84 17.51 1.99
C ASP A 48 -2.60 16.01 1.82
N CYS A 49 -1.50 15.67 1.14
CA CYS A 49 -1.05 14.30 0.89
C CYS A 49 -0.69 13.52 2.15
N GLU A 50 -0.30 14.17 3.25
CA GLU A 50 0.13 13.47 4.47
C GLU A 50 -1.07 12.86 5.22
N VAL A 51 -2.24 13.48 5.12
CA VAL A 51 -3.47 13.01 5.76
C VAL A 51 -4.43 12.31 4.80
N ASP A 52 -4.30 12.51 3.48
CA ASP A 52 -5.20 11.88 2.51
C ASP A 52 -4.93 10.38 2.38
N VAL A 53 -5.88 9.57 2.86
CA VAL A 53 -5.80 8.11 2.84
C VAL A 53 -5.59 7.57 1.42
N SER A 54 -6.19 8.23 0.41
CA SER A 54 -6.07 7.76 -0.96
C SER A 54 -4.64 7.91 -1.47
N PHE A 55 -4.01 9.05 -1.18
CA PHE A 55 -2.61 9.27 -1.48
C PHE A 55 -1.67 8.34 -0.71
N GLN A 56 -1.93 8.10 0.59
CA GLN A 56 -1.12 7.18 1.40
C GLN A 56 -1.16 5.73 0.88
N TYR A 57 -2.31 5.30 0.35
CA TYR A 57 -2.42 4.01 -0.33
C TYR A 57 -1.57 3.97 -1.61
N LEU A 58 -1.68 4.99 -2.47
CA LEU A 58 -0.86 5.10 -3.68
C LEU A 58 0.63 5.08 -3.34
N ARG A 59 1.06 5.87 -2.35
CA ARG A 59 2.45 5.92 -1.87
C ARG A 59 2.98 4.57 -1.40
N SER A 60 2.13 3.74 -0.79
CA SER A 60 2.55 2.46 -0.22
C SER A 60 2.59 1.33 -1.24
N LEU A 61 1.83 1.43 -2.33
CA LEU A 61 1.60 0.33 -3.27
C LEU A 61 2.10 0.59 -4.69
N MET A 62 2.22 1.86 -5.11
CA MET A 62 2.67 2.24 -6.44
C MET A 62 4.19 2.26 -6.50
N ASP A 63 4.77 1.43 -7.37
CA ASP A 63 6.23 1.36 -7.57
C ASP A 63 6.77 2.49 -8.49
N ASP A 64 5.90 3.15 -9.26
CA ASP A 64 6.27 4.26 -10.13
C ASP A 64 6.43 5.58 -9.35
N ALA A 65 7.67 5.85 -8.94
CA ALA A 65 8.03 7.05 -8.21
C ALA A 65 7.77 8.36 -8.98
N GLN A 66 7.88 8.36 -10.32
CA GLN A 66 7.65 9.56 -11.13
C GLN A 66 6.16 9.91 -11.16
N ARG A 67 5.32 8.90 -11.44
CA ARG A 67 3.87 9.06 -11.43
C ARG A 67 3.36 9.47 -10.05
N LEU A 68 3.88 8.86 -8.99
CA LEU A 68 3.50 9.19 -7.62
C LEU A 68 3.82 10.66 -7.28
N GLU A 69 5.01 11.14 -7.66
CA GLU A 69 5.40 12.54 -7.44
C GLU A 69 4.55 13.50 -8.26
N GLN A 70 4.20 13.15 -9.51
CA GLN A 70 3.28 13.94 -10.32
C GLN A 70 1.90 14.06 -9.64
N ILE A 71 1.33 12.95 -9.16
CA ILE A 71 0.04 12.95 -8.44
C ILE A 71 0.14 13.84 -7.19
N ARG A 72 1.24 13.76 -6.45
CA ARG A 72 1.48 14.60 -5.26
C ARG A 72 1.47 16.09 -5.61
N GLN A 73 2.19 16.47 -6.66
CA GLN A 73 2.27 17.85 -7.12
C GLN A 73 0.92 18.34 -7.63
N ASP A 74 0.24 17.56 -8.46
CA ASP A 74 -1.05 17.94 -9.03
C ASP A 74 -2.13 18.08 -7.95
N TYR A 75 -2.11 17.21 -6.91
CA TYR A 75 -3.03 17.33 -5.77
C TYR A 75 -2.73 18.54 -4.88
N SER A 76 -1.45 18.82 -4.64
CA SER A 76 -1.01 19.98 -3.84
C SER A 76 -1.27 21.32 -4.55
N LEU A 77 -1.07 21.33 -5.87
CA LEU A 77 -1.24 22.51 -6.74
C LEU A 77 -2.67 22.71 -7.25
N ARG A 78 -3.64 21.93 -6.75
CA ARG A 78 -5.07 22.03 -7.08
C ARG A 78 -5.40 21.72 -8.55
N LYS A 79 -4.55 20.95 -9.22
CA LYS A 79 -4.78 20.44 -10.58
C LYS A 79 -5.55 19.13 -10.59
N LEU A 80 -5.61 18.44 -9.45
CA LEU A 80 -6.27 17.14 -9.28
C LEU A 80 -7.25 17.22 -8.10
N LEU A 81 -8.55 17.04 -8.34
CA LEU A 81 -9.54 17.03 -7.26
C LEU A 81 -9.48 15.74 -6.42
N THR A 82 -9.98 15.77 -5.19
CA THR A 82 -10.02 14.58 -4.30
C THR A 82 -10.77 13.40 -4.93
N ASP A 83 -11.85 13.65 -5.67
CA ASP A 83 -12.58 12.58 -6.36
C ASP A 83 -11.78 11.98 -7.54
N GLU A 84 -10.94 12.78 -8.19
CA GLU A 84 -10.04 12.31 -9.25
C GLU A 84 -8.89 11.49 -8.66
N LEU A 85 -8.32 11.92 -7.53
CA LEU A 85 -7.35 11.14 -6.77
C LEU A 85 -7.92 9.77 -6.36
N LYS A 86 -9.18 9.72 -5.91
CA LYS A 86 -9.86 8.46 -5.60
C LYS A 86 -10.05 7.59 -6.82
N LYS A 87 -10.41 8.15 -7.98
CA LYS A 87 -10.53 7.40 -9.23
C LYS A 87 -9.19 6.76 -9.60
N ILE A 88 -8.09 7.51 -9.54
CA ILE A 88 -6.73 7.00 -9.78
C ILE A 88 -6.42 5.82 -8.86
N LEU A 89 -6.75 5.95 -7.56
CA LEU A 89 -6.57 4.85 -6.61
C LEU A 89 -7.44 3.62 -6.95
N ILE A 90 -8.71 3.81 -7.30
CA ILE A 90 -9.61 2.71 -7.64
C ILE A 90 -9.09 1.95 -8.85
N GLU A 91 -8.71 2.66 -9.91
CA GLU A 91 -8.18 2.06 -11.14
C GLU A 91 -6.91 1.27 -10.83
N PHE A 92 -5.97 1.85 -10.08
CA PHE A 92 -4.74 1.19 -9.66
C PHE A 92 -5.01 -0.08 -8.84
N LEU A 93 -5.91 -0.01 -7.85
CA LEU A 93 -6.24 -1.16 -7.01
C LEU A 93 -7.01 -2.25 -7.78
N GLN A 94 -7.88 -1.87 -8.73
CA GLN A 94 -8.57 -2.83 -9.59
C GLN A 94 -7.58 -3.63 -10.43
N GLU A 95 -6.58 -2.95 -11.01
CA GLU A 95 -5.50 -3.61 -11.74
C GLU A 95 -4.69 -4.53 -10.82
N LEU A 96 -4.21 -4.03 -9.68
CA LEU A 96 -3.41 -4.80 -8.72
C LEU A 96 -4.15 -6.05 -8.22
N VAL A 97 -5.41 -5.88 -7.80
CA VAL A 97 -6.24 -6.99 -7.31
C VAL A 97 -6.59 -7.95 -8.44
N GLY A 98 -6.87 -7.45 -9.64
CA GLY A 98 -7.13 -8.28 -10.82
C GLY A 98 -5.94 -9.16 -11.15
N GLN A 99 -4.73 -8.60 -11.22
CA GLN A 99 -3.50 -9.35 -11.44
C GLN A 99 -3.28 -10.42 -10.36
N HIS A 100 -3.45 -10.06 -9.08
CA HIS A 100 -3.34 -11.02 -7.98
C HIS A 100 -4.39 -12.14 -8.08
N GLN A 101 -5.64 -11.82 -8.47
CA GLN A 101 -6.69 -12.82 -8.65
C GLN A 101 -6.37 -13.79 -9.78
N GLU A 102 -5.86 -13.32 -10.92
CA GLU A 102 -5.44 -14.20 -12.01
C GLU A 102 -4.27 -15.10 -11.58
N GLN A 103 -3.23 -14.54 -10.96
CA GLN A 103 -2.11 -15.33 -10.43
C GLN A 103 -2.57 -16.37 -9.41
N ARG A 104 -3.56 -16.03 -8.57
CA ARG A 104 -4.11 -16.96 -7.59
C ARG A 104 -4.85 -18.13 -8.24
N LYS A 105 -5.47 -17.96 -9.41
CA LYS A 105 -6.15 -19.06 -10.12
C LYS A 105 -5.17 -20.12 -10.62
N GLU A 106 -3.96 -19.71 -10.98
CA GLU A 106 -2.88 -20.61 -11.42
C GLU A 106 -2.29 -21.46 -10.27
N VAL A 107 -2.59 -21.13 -9.02
CA VAL A 107 -2.09 -21.87 -7.85
C VAL A 107 -2.88 -23.17 -7.67
N THR A 108 -2.30 -24.29 -8.12
CA THR A 108 -2.86 -25.63 -7.93
C THR A 108 -2.60 -26.20 -6.54
N LEU A 109 -3.32 -27.25 -6.17
CA LEU A 109 -3.06 -27.99 -4.91
C LEU A 109 -1.64 -28.55 -4.86
N ASP A 110 -1.06 -28.94 -5.99
CA ASP A 110 0.31 -29.46 -6.03
C ASP A 110 1.34 -28.36 -5.82
N VAL A 111 1.10 -27.15 -6.33
CA VAL A 111 1.91 -25.96 -5.99
C VAL A 111 1.83 -25.70 -4.49
N VAL A 112 0.62 -25.67 -3.90
CA VAL A 112 0.47 -25.48 -2.45
C VAL A 112 1.22 -26.55 -1.66
N ARG A 113 1.07 -27.83 -2.04
CA ARG A 113 1.80 -28.94 -1.41
C ARG A 113 3.30 -28.76 -1.53
N GLN A 114 3.81 -28.37 -2.69
CA GLN A 114 5.24 -28.15 -2.91
C GLN A 114 5.82 -27.05 -2.01
N PHE A 115 5.08 -25.95 -1.80
CA PHE A 115 5.50 -24.86 -0.91
C PHE A 115 5.38 -25.21 0.58
N MET A 116 4.42 -26.07 0.95
CA MET A 116 4.19 -26.50 2.34
C MET A 116 5.01 -27.73 2.75
N THR A 117 5.59 -28.46 1.80
CA THR A 117 6.43 -29.64 2.06
C THR A 117 7.82 -29.22 2.50
N ARG A 118 8.31 -29.80 3.61
CA ARG A 118 9.70 -29.63 4.04
C ARG A 118 10.63 -30.21 2.97
N ARG A 119 11.41 -29.35 2.33
CA ARG A 119 12.37 -29.71 1.28
C ARG A 119 13.61 -28.82 1.37
N GLN A 120 14.70 -29.29 0.80
CA GLN A 120 15.89 -28.45 0.62
C GLN A 120 15.53 -27.29 -0.33
N LEU A 121 15.87 -26.07 0.07
CA LEU A 121 15.68 -24.88 -0.74
C LEU A 121 16.95 -24.61 -1.56
N HIS A 122 16.78 -24.03 -2.74
CA HIS A 122 17.90 -23.61 -3.58
C HIS A 122 18.36 -22.21 -3.16
N PHE A 123 19.41 -22.15 -2.35
CA PHE A 123 20.11 -20.92 -2.03
C PHE A 123 21.32 -20.78 -2.98
N HIS A 124 21.51 -19.60 -3.56
CA HIS A 124 22.69 -19.25 -4.36
C HIS A 124 23.63 -18.39 -3.49
#